data_AF-A0A7J9WMX8-F1
#
_entry.id   AF-A0A7J9WMX8-F1
#
_cell.length_a   1.000
_cell.length_b   1.000
_cell.length_c   1.000
_cell.angle_alpha   90.00
_cell.angle_beta   90.00
_cell.angle_gamma   90.00
#
_symmetry.space_group_name_H-M   'P 1'
#
loop_
_entity.id
_entity.type
_entity.pdbx_description
1 polymer ?
#
loop_
_entity_poly.entity_id
_entity_poly.type
_entity_poly.pdbx_seq_one_letter_code
_entity_poly.pdbx_strand_id
1 'polypeptide(L)'
;MRILLVSTYEMGHQPLHVASPAAALRITGHDVACLDLSVQPWDPMAFEAADAVAFSVPMHTAMRLAMRAAEQVRRARPDVPVCFYGLYAPVSRDLTIGRLADHVFAGEYEPALLAWAGGLGAAQPVIGLGRGRGTFHLPARDLLPPLEDYAHLAIDGQERPVGAVEATHGCKHVCRHCPVPTVYDGAFRVVDEQVVAADIDQLVAAGARHITFADPDFLNGPTHALRVVRALHE
;
A
#
# COMPACT_ATOMS: atom_id res chain seq x y z
N MET A 1 17.12 -10.29 -4.61
CA MET A 1 16.27 -10.94 -3.60
C MET A 1 14.84 -10.94 -4.08
N ARG A 2 14.09 -11.96 -3.71
CA ARG A 2 12.66 -12.08 -3.95
C ARG A 2 11.87 -11.55 -2.76
N ILE A 3 11.02 -10.55 -2.98
CA ILE A 3 10.24 -9.89 -1.94
C ILE A 3 8.77 -10.20 -2.18
N LEU A 4 8.10 -10.69 -1.13
CA LEU A 4 6.66 -10.88 -1.14
C LEU A 4 5.99 -9.73 -0.41
N LEU A 5 5.22 -8.92 -1.14
CA LEU A 5 4.35 -7.90 -0.56
C LEU A 5 2.96 -8.50 -0.35
N VAL A 6 2.44 -8.37 0.87
CA VAL A 6 1.17 -9.00 1.25
C VAL A 6 0.17 -7.93 1.68
N SER A 7 -0.96 -7.88 0.98
CA SER A 7 -2.16 -7.22 1.47
C SER A 7 -3.05 -8.24 2.16
N THR A 8 -3.75 -7.81 3.21
CA THR A 8 -4.77 -8.64 3.88
C THR A 8 -6.15 -8.03 3.82
N TYR A 9 -6.23 -6.72 3.57
CA TYR A 9 -7.48 -5.99 3.45
C TYR A 9 -7.21 -4.54 3.03
N GLU A 10 -7.88 -4.08 1.97
CA GLU A 10 -7.84 -2.68 1.52
C GLU A 10 -9.24 -2.20 1.10
N MET A 11 -10.22 -2.40 2.01
CA MET A 11 -11.63 -2.02 1.80
C MET A 11 -12.30 -2.65 0.57
N GLY A 12 -11.78 -3.80 0.13
CA GLY A 12 -12.26 -4.49 -1.07
C GLY A 12 -11.76 -3.90 -2.37
N HIS A 13 -10.90 -2.86 -2.34
CA HIS A 13 -10.22 -2.36 -3.52
C HIS A 13 -8.98 -3.19 -3.84
N GLN A 14 -8.60 -3.21 -5.12
CA GLN A 14 -7.32 -3.76 -5.53
C GLN A 14 -6.18 -2.97 -4.85
N PRO A 15 -5.28 -3.64 -4.10
CA PRO A 15 -4.49 -2.97 -3.06
C PRO A 15 -3.36 -2.10 -3.63
N LEU A 16 -3.57 -0.78 -3.60
CA LEU A 16 -2.60 0.21 -4.05
C LEU A 16 -1.34 0.19 -3.15
N HIS A 17 -1.52 -0.04 -1.85
CA HIS A 17 -0.41 -0.05 -0.90
C HIS A 17 0.53 -1.27 -1.05
N VAL A 18 0.23 -2.25 -1.91
CA VAL A 18 1.24 -3.22 -2.37
C VAL A 18 1.69 -2.94 -3.80
N ALA A 19 0.81 -2.46 -4.68
CA ALA A 19 1.15 -2.14 -6.07
C ALA A 19 2.20 -1.01 -6.19
N SER A 20 2.07 0.07 -5.40
CA SER A 20 3.01 1.20 -5.39
C SER A 20 4.43 0.77 -4.96
N PRO A 21 4.64 0.19 -3.76
CA PRO A 21 5.97 -0.26 -3.36
C PRO A 21 6.51 -1.38 -4.25
N ALA A 22 5.67 -2.22 -4.84
CA ALA A 22 6.13 -3.23 -5.79
C ALA A 22 6.80 -2.62 -7.01
N ALA A 23 6.22 -1.55 -7.57
CA ALA A 23 6.83 -0.83 -8.69
C ALA A 23 8.20 -0.27 -8.32
N ALA A 24 8.31 0.39 -7.15
CA ALA A 24 9.57 0.94 -6.66
C ALA A 24 10.65 -0.14 -6.50
N LEU A 25 10.32 -1.26 -5.86
CA LEU A 25 11.25 -2.38 -5.63
C LEU A 25 11.67 -3.06 -6.93
N ARG A 26 10.74 -3.20 -7.89
CA ARG A 26 11.04 -3.79 -9.20
C ARG A 26 12.01 -2.91 -10.00
N ILE A 27 11.83 -1.59 -9.97
CA ILE A 27 12.71 -0.63 -10.66
C ILE A 27 14.16 -0.73 -10.14
N THR A 28 14.36 -1.04 -8.86
CA THR A 28 15.70 -1.24 -8.27
C THR A 28 16.25 -2.66 -8.44
N GLY A 29 15.60 -3.50 -9.26
CA GLY A 29 16.09 -4.82 -9.65
C GLY A 29 15.76 -5.96 -8.68
N HIS A 30 14.84 -5.76 -7.73
CA HIS A 30 14.33 -6.86 -6.92
C HIS A 30 13.32 -7.70 -7.71
N ASP A 31 13.28 -9.00 -7.42
CA ASP A 31 12.18 -9.86 -7.85
C ASP A 31 11.03 -9.63 -6.86
N VAL A 32 9.84 -9.27 -7.34
CA VAL A 32 8.72 -8.84 -6.50
C VAL A 32 7.47 -9.62 -6.87
N ALA A 33 6.84 -10.21 -5.86
CA ALA A 33 5.52 -10.81 -5.96
C ALA A 33 4.57 -10.08 -5.01
N CYS A 34 3.30 -9.97 -5.41
CA CYS A 34 2.23 -9.51 -4.55
C CYS A 34 1.29 -10.68 -4.23
N LEU A 35 0.76 -10.70 -3.01
CA LEU A 35 -0.30 -11.62 -2.60
C LEU A 35 -1.36 -10.83 -1.84
N ASP A 36 -2.60 -10.90 -2.32
CA ASP A 36 -3.73 -10.28 -1.64
C ASP A 36 -4.60 -11.34 -0.98
N LEU A 37 -4.39 -11.53 0.33
CA LEU A 37 -5.12 -12.51 1.13
C LEU A 37 -6.62 -12.16 1.32
N SER A 38 -7.08 -11.00 0.83
CA SER A 38 -8.50 -10.66 0.85
C SER A 38 -9.30 -11.31 -0.27
N VAL A 39 -8.64 -11.66 -1.39
CA VAL A 39 -9.28 -12.28 -2.57
C VAL A 39 -8.56 -13.55 -3.04
N GLN A 40 -7.33 -13.78 -2.61
CA GLN A 40 -6.54 -14.98 -2.92
C GLN A 40 -6.40 -15.88 -1.69
N PRO A 41 -6.31 -17.21 -1.87
CA PRO A 41 -5.97 -18.11 -0.78
C PRO A 41 -4.52 -17.90 -0.33
N TRP A 42 -4.21 -18.40 0.86
CA TRP A 42 -2.82 -18.54 1.29
C TRP A 42 -2.04 -19.41 0.30
N ASP A 43 -0.93 -18.89 -0.23
CA ASP A 43 -0.03 -19.62 -1.14
C ASP A 43 1.30 -19.98 -0.45
N PRO A 44 1.46 -21.24 0.02
CA PRO A 44 2.69 -21.67 0.67
C PRO A 44 3.93 -21.51 -0.22
N MET A 45 3.81 -21.66 -1.54
CA MET A 45 4.94 -21.58 -2.46
C MET A 45 5.46 -20.15 -2.58
N ALA A 46 4.57 -19.16 -2.63
CA ALA A 46 4.97 -17.75 -2.60
C ALA A 46 5.74 -17.41 -1.31
N PHE A 47 5.25 -17.87 -0.15
CA PHE A 47 5.93 -17.63 1.13
C PHE A 47 7.23 -18.41 1.27
N GLU A 48 7.35 -19.61 0.70
CA GLU A 48 8.58 -20.41 0.71
C GLU A 48 9.66 -19.79 -0.19
N ALA A 49 9.29 -19.28 -1.36
CA ALA A 49 10.22 -18.70 -2.32
C ALA A 49 10.72 -17.29 -1.95
N ALA A 50 10.05 -16.59 -1.04
CA ALA A 50 10.41 -15.22 -0.66
C ALA A 50 11.69 -15.17 0.18
N ASP A 51 12.61 -14.25 -0.14
CA ASP A 51 13.75 -13.93 0.73
C ASP A 51 13.34 -12.99 1.87
N ALA A 52 12.26 -12.23 1.70
CA ALA A 52 11.70 -11.31 2.68
C ALA A 52 10.19 -11.11 2.45
N VAL A 53 9.44 -10.83 3.52
CA VAL A 53 7.98 -10.65 3.47
C VAL A 53 7.59 -9.30 4.07
N ALA A 54 6.82 -8.49 3.36
CA ALA A 54 6.33 -7.21 3.85
C ALA A 54 4.80 -7.17 3.88
N PHE A 55 4.22 -6.82 5.02
CA PHE A 55 2.77 -6.72 5.19
C PHE A 55 2.30 -5.27 5.13
N SER A 56 1.40 -4.98 4.18
CA SER A 56 0.67 -3.72 4.12
C SER A 56 -0.43 -3.67 5.19
N VAL A 57 -0.40 -2.64 6.04
CA VAL A 57 -1.33 -2.43 7.16
C VAL A 57 -1.86 -0.98 7.17
N PRO A 58 -2.60 -0.56 6.13
CA PRO A 58 -3.12 0.81 6.01
C PRO A 58 -4.22 1.11 7.02
N MET A 59 -4.86 0.08 7.59
CA MET A 59 -5.96 0.21 8.54
C MET A 59 -5.94 -0.86 9.63
N HIS A 60 -6.71 -0.65 10.69
CA HIS A 60 -6.76 -1.55 11.85
C HIS A 60 -7.13 -2.99 11.47
N THR A 61 -8.12 -3.19 10.59
CA THR A 61 -8.53 -4.53 10.13
C THR A 61 -7.39 -5.24 9.42
N ALA A 62 -6.71 -4.55 8.49
CA ALA A 62 -5.53 -5.08 7.80
C ALA A 62 -4.43 -5.46 8.80
N MET A 63 -4.16 -4.61 9.80
CA MET A 63 -3.19 -4.91 10.86
C MET A 63 -3.52 -6.23 11.60
N ARG A 64 -4.78 -6.40 12.01
CA ARG A 64 -5.23 -7.59 12.75
C ARG A 64 -5.11 -8.87 11.93
N LEU A 65 -5.40 -8.81 10.63
CA LEU A 65 -5.29 -9.94 9.71
C LEU A 65 -3.82 -10.23 9.37
N ALA A 66 -3.02 -9.20 9.09
CA ALA A 66 -1.59 -9.30 8.86
C ALA A 66 -0.84 -9.94 10.03
N MET A 67 -1.20 -9.62 11.28
CA MET A 67 -0.61 -10.28 12.45
C MET A 67 -0.83 -11.80 12.45
N ARG A 68 -2.03 -12.27 12.06
CA ARG A 68 -2.33 -13.71 11.97
C ARG A 68 -1.56 -14.38 10.85
N ALA A 69 -1.48 -13.73 9.69
CA ALA A 69 -0.68 -14.19 8.56
C ALA A 69 0.82 -14.27 8.93
N ALA A 70 1.36 -13.23 9.56
CA ALA A 70 2.75 -13.19 10.01
C ALA A 70 3.06 -14.25 11.09
N GLU A 71 2.11 -14.58 11.97
CA GLU A 71 2.28 -15.72 12.89
C GLU A 71 2.48 -17.04 12.16
N GLN A 72 1.76 -17.25 11.05
CA GLN A 72 1.96 -18.44 10.21
C GLN A 72 3.32 -18.41 9.51
N VAL A 73 3.75 -17.25 9.00
CA VAL A 73 5.10 -17.06 8.44
C VAL A 73 6.15 -17.42 9.49
N ARG A 74 6.08 -16.85 10.70
CA ARG A 74 7.07 -17.10 11.76
C ARG A 74 7.11 -18.54 12.24
N ARG A 75 5.98 -19.25 12.26
CA ARG A 75 5.96 -20.69 12.58
C ARG A 75 6.68 -21.53 11.53
N ALA A 76 6.52 -21.18 10.24
CA ALA A 76 7.11 -21.94 9.14
C ALA A 76 8.58 -21.54 8.85
N ARG A 77 8.88 -20.24 8.99
CA ARG A 77 10.16 -19.62 8.65
C ARG A 77 10.52 -18.58 9.71
N PRO A 78 11.06 -19.00 10.87
CA PRO A 78 11.32 -18.09 11.98
C PRO A 78 12.31 -16.97 11.63
N ASP A 79 13.29 -17.27 10.75
CA ASP A 79 14.38 -16.36 10.42
C ASP A 79 14.15 -15.53 9.15
N VAL A 80 13.02 -15.70 8.45
CA VAL A 80 12.76 -14.88 7.26
C VAL A 80 12.54 -13.43 7.70
N PRO A 81 13.21 -12.45 7.08
CA PRO A 81 12.95 -11.04 7.33
C PRO A 81 11.48 -10.70 7.09
N VAL A 82 10.84 -10.08 8.09
CA VAL A 82 9.47 -9.57 7.98
C VAL A 82 9.41 -8.11 8.39
N CYS A 83 8.74 -7.28 7.58
CA CYS A 83 8.37 -5.94 7.99
C CYS A 83 6.87 -5.68 7.86
N PHE A 84 6.35 -4.78 8.68
CA PHE A 84 4.98 -4.25 8.53
C PHE A 84 5.08 -2.79 8.11
N TYR A 85 4.22 -2.34 7.21
CA TYR A 85 4.22 -0.95 6.78
C TYR A 85 2.83 -0.39 6.55
N GLY A 86 2.66 0.92 6.79
CA GLY A 86 1.38 1.61 6.66
C GLY A 86 0.94 2.27 7.97
N LEU A 87 -0.19 2.96 7.96
CA LEU A 87 -0.65 3.82 9.06
C LEU A 87 -0.70 3.12 10.42
N TYR A 88 -1.03 1.81 10.46
CA TYR A 88 -1.17 1.07 11.70
C TYR A 88 0.08 0.31 12.15
N ALA A 89 1.13 0.28 11.34
CA ALA A 89 2.38 -0.41 11.70
C ALA A 89 3.03 0.19 12.97
N PRO A 90 3.14 1.52 13.14
CA PRO A 90 3.70 2.10 14.36
C PRO A 90 2.80 1.91 15.58
N VAL A 91 1.47 1.98 15.38
CA VAL A 91 0.46 1.89 16.45
C VAL A 91 0.51 0.52 17.15
N SER A 92 0.87 -0.53 16.41
CA SER A 92 0.90 -1.91 16.92
C SER A 92 2.32 -2.45 17.11
N ARG A 93 3.32 -1.56 17.15
CA ARG A 93 4.74 -1.92 17.27
C ARG A 93 5.02 -2.83 18.46
N ASP A 94 4.49 -2.51 19.63
CA ASP A 94 4.74 -3.28 20.87
C ASP A 94 4.21 -4.72 20.81
N LEU A 95 3.25 -4.98 19.90
CA LEU A 95 2.66 -6.31 19.70
C LEU A 95 3.31 -7.10 18.55
N THR A 96 4.17 -6.45 17.77
CA THR A 96 4.74 -6.98 16.52
C THR A 96 6.26 -7.04 16.50
N ILE A 97 6.96 -5.97 16.87
CA ILE A 97 8.42 -5.92 16.79
C ILE A 97 9.05 -6.95 17.73
N GLY A 98 10.01 -7.71 17.21
CA GLY A 98 10.72 -8.78 17.94
C GLY A 98 9.95 -10.08 18.10
N ARG A 99 8.66 -10.12 17.72
CA ARG A 99 7.82 -11.33 17.73
C ARG A 99 7.38 -11.75 16.33
N LEU A 100 6.86 -10.80 15.55
CA LEU A 100 6.28 -11.03 14.23
C LEU A 100 7.03 -10.31 13.12
N ALA A 101 7.58 -9.12 13.41
CA ALA A 101 8.30 -8.29 12.46
C ALA A 101 9.66 -7.86 13.03
N ASP A 102 10.63 -7.71 12.14
CA ASP A 102 11.96 -7.18 12.42
C ASP A 102 11.95 -5.64 12.31
N HIS A 103 11.12 -5.13 11.39
CA HIS A 103 11.00 -3.70 11.13
C HIS A 103 9.54 -3.26 10.96
N VAL A 104 9.28 -1.99 11.27
CA VAL A 104 8.01 -1.32 10.96
C VAL A 104 8.24 0.03 10.33
N PHE A 105 7.45 0.37 9.32
CA PHE A 105 7.56 1.62 8.55
C PHE A 105 6.20 2.31 8.39
N ALA A 106 6.18 3.64 8.34
CA ALA A 106 5.00 4.43 8.06
C ALA A 106 5.37 5.79 7.46
N GLY A 107 4.35 6.48 6.94
CA GLY A 107 4.54 7.69 6.14
C GLY A 107 4.75 7.32 4.69
N GLU A 108 5.69 8.01 4.04
CA GLU A 108 6.23 7.65 2.74
C GLU A 108 7.19 6.47 2.93
N TYR A 109 6.64 5.26 2.90
CA TYR A 109 7.34 4.04 3.30
C TYR A 109 8.24 3.46 2.20
N GLU A 110 8.08 3.84 0.93
CA GLU A 110 8.83 3.29 -0.20
C GLU A 110 10.35 3.42 -0.02
N PRO A 111 10.92 4.58 0.37
CA PRO A 111 12.36 4.69 0.61
C PRO A 111 12.86 3.74 1.72
N ALA A 112 12.06 3.55 2.77
CA ALA A 112 12.42 2.65 3.87
C ALA A 112 12.36 1.18 3.44
N LEU A 113 11.35 0.80 2.64
CA LEU A 113 11.24 -0.53 2.06
C LEU A 113 12.40 -0.82 1.08
N LEU A 114 12.75 0.14 0.23
CA LEU A 114 13.90 0.02 -0.68
C LEU A 114 15.22 -0.14 0.09
N ALA A 115 15.43 0.65 1.15
CA ALA A 115 16.63 0.53 1.98
C ALA A 115 16.69 -0.81 2.72
N TRP A 116 15.55 -1.27 3.27
CA TRP A 116 15.43 -2.57 3.92
C TRP A 116 15.73 -3.72 2.94
N ALA A 117 15.18 -3.64 1.73
CA ALA A 117 15.46 -4.59 0.64
C ALA A 117 16.91 -4.52 0.12
N GLY A 118 17.54 -3.34 0.12
CA GLY A 118 18.93 -3.17 -0.32
C GLY A 118 19.98 -3.64 0.69
N GLY A 119 19.60 -3.76 1.96
CA GLY A 119 20.46 -4.22 3.04
C GLY A 119 19.66 -4.36 4.33
N LEU A 120 19.34 -5.60 4.69
CA LEU A 120 18.47 -6.06 5.79
C LEU A 120 18.91 -5.65 7.22
N GLY A 121 19.64 -4.55 7.38
CA GLY A 121 20.17 -4.05 8.66
C GLY A 121 20.44 -2.54 8.71
N ALA A 122 20.12 -1.78 7.67
CA ALA A 122 20.23 -0.32 7.74
C ALA A 122 19.15 0.25 8.66
N ALA A 123 19.54 1.01 9.68
CA ALA A 123 18.60 1.69 10.56
C ALA A 123 17.76 2.69 9.76
N GLN A 124 16.47 2.42 9.63
CA GLN A 124 15.50 3.33 9.02
C GLN A 124 14.61 3.96 10.08
N PRO A 125 14.18 5.23 9.89
CA PRO A 125 13.18 5.82 10.74
C PRO A 125 11.88 5.03 10.62
N VAL A 126 11.18 4.91 11.75
CA VAL A 126 9.86 4.25 11.82
C VAL A 126 8.84 5.00 10.97
N ILE A 127 8.88 6.33 11.06
CA ILE A 127 8.02 7.23 10.32
C ILE A 127 8.95 8.08 9.44
N GLY A 128 8.84 7.93 8.13
CA GLY A 128 9.57 8.71 7.16
C GLY A 128 8.59 9.49 6.28
N LEU A 129 8.66 10.82 6.29
CA LEU A 129 7.81 11.66 5.42
C LEU A 129 8.58 12.26 4.23
N GLY A 130 9.85 11.89 4.08
CA GLY A 130 10.78 12.47 3.12
C GLY A 130 11.01 13.99 3.31
N ARG A 131 11.85 14.55 2.44
CA ARG A 131 11.99 16.00 2.23
C ARG A 131 11.66 16.30 0.76
N GLY A 132 10.74 17.22 0.49
CA GLY A 132 10.36 17.63 -0.87
C GLY A 132 9.11 16.94 -1.43
N ARG A 133 8.92 17.00 -2.76
CA ARG A 133 7.87 16.24 -3.45
C ARG A 133 8.26 14.76 -3.46
N GLY A 134 7.36 13.87 -3.07
CA GLY A 134 7.61 12.43 -3.14
C GLY A 134 7.87 11.99 -4.57
N THR A 135 8.75 10.99 -4.75
CA THR A 135 8.93 10.32 -6.05
C THR A 135 8.02 9.11 -6.04
N PHE A 136 6.87 9.24 -6.71
CA PHE A 136 5.89 8.17 -6.84
C PHE A 136 6.03 7.55 -8.22
N HIS A 137 6.00 6.22 -8.26
CA HIS A 137 6.07 5.45 -9.51
C HIS A 137 4.68 4.96 -9.88
N LEU A 138 4.47 4.68 -11.17
CA LEU A 138 3.26 4.02 -11.64
C LEU A 138 3.10 2.66 -10.91
N PRO A 139 1.98 2.39 -10.22
CA PRO A 139 1.80 1.16 -9.46
C PRO A 139 1.85 -0.09 -10.35
N ALA A 140 2.48 -1.16 -9.85
CA ALA A 140 2.61 -2.44 -10.54
C ALA A 140 1.32 -3.27 -10.42
N ARG A 141 0.26 -2.80 -11.08
CA ARG A 141 -1.07 -3.44 -11.08
C ARG A 141 -1.06 -4.82 -11.74
N ASP A 142 -0.08 -5.09 -12.60
CA ASP A 142 0.16 -6.38 -13.26
C ASP A 142 0.47 -7.54 -12.30
N LEU A 143 0.88 -7.22 -11.06
CA LEU A 143 1.17 -8.21 -10.02
C LEU A 143 -0.06 -8.65 -9.21
N LEU A 144 -1.22 -8.06 -9.47
CA LEU A 144 -2.42 -8.26 -8.67
C LEU A 144 -3.49 -9.04 -9.45
N PRO A 145 -4.41 -9.71 -8.74
CA PRO A 145 -5.61 -10.29 -9.33
C PRO A 145 -6.39 -9.29 -10.19
N PRO A 146 -7.19 -9.77 -11.15
CA PRO A 146 -7.96 -8.91 -12.02
C PRO A 146 -9.06 -8.16 -11.24
N LEU A 147 -9.52 -7.01 -11.76
CA LEU A 147 -10.43 -6.12 -11.04
C LEU A 147 -11.79 -6.75 -10.71
N GLU A 148 -12.24 -7.75 -11.46
CA GLU A 148 -13.49 -8.49 -11.16
C GLU A 148 -13.47 -9.25 -9.83
N ASP A 149 -12.30 -9.53 -9.26
CA ASP A 149 -12.20 -10.20 -7.95
C ASP A 149 -12.46 -9.22 -6.77
N TYR A 150 -12.56 -7.92 -7.08
CA TYR A 150 -12.66 -6.83 -6.10
C TYR A 150 -14.06 -6.22 -6.00
N ALA A 151 -14.21 -5.23 -5.13
CA ALA A 151 -15.49 -4.57 -4.87
C ALA A 151 -16.07 -3.92 -6.14
N HIS A 152 -17.39 -4.05 -6.30
CA HIS A 152 -18.14 -3.44 -7.38
C HIS A 152 -19.05 -2.33 -6.83
N LEU A 153 -19.23 -1.26 -7.63
CA LEU A 153 -20.25 -0.26 -7.36
C LEU A 153 -21.60 -0.78 -7.85
N ALA A 154 -22.53 -0.98 -6.91
CA ALA A 154 -23.92 -1.30 -7.21
C ALA A 154 -24.72 -0.01 -7.43
N ILE A 155 -25.09 0.27 -8.68
CA ILE A 155 -25.86 1.47 -9.04
C ILE A 155 -26.83 1.15 -10.20
N ASP A 156 -28.08 1.58 -10.06
CA ASP A 156 -29.15 1.37 -11.06
C ASP A 156 -29.31 -0.11 -11.48
N GLY A 157 -29.17 -1.04 -10.53
CA GLY A 157 -29.25 -2.48 -10.78
C GLY A 157 -28.07 -3.07 -11.57
N GLN A 158 -26.99 -2.30 -11.78
CA GLN A 158 -25.75 -2.76 -12.38
C GLN A 158 -24.64 -2.86 -11.33
N GLU A 159 -23.74 -3.82 -11.53
CA GLU A 159 -22.44 -3.87 -10.85
C GLU A 159 -21.36 -3.34 -11.79
N ARG A 160 -20.50 -2.46 -11.27
CA ARG A 160 -19.43 -1.82 -12.03
C ARG A 160 -18.09 -2.06 -11.33
N PRO A 161 -17.10 -2.67 -12.01
CA PRO A 161 -15.77 -2.84 -11.42
C PRO A 161 -15.19 -1.50 -10.97
N VAL A 162 -14.64 -1.46 -9.76
CA VAL A 162 -14.09 -0.26 -9.14
C VAL A 162 -12.56 -0.29 -9.18
N GLY A 163 -11.96 0.74 -9.75
CA GLY A 163 -10.55 1.07 -9.52
C GLY A 163 -10.40 2.06 -8.36
N ALA A 164 -9.29 1.98 -7.63
CA ALA A 164 -8.97 2.91 -6.55
C ALA A 164 -7.56 3.49 -6.71
N VAL A 165 -7.45 4.81 -6.54
CA VAL A 165 -6.21 5.59 -6.62
C VAL A 165 -6.10 6.54 -5.44
N GLU A 166 -4.90 7.02 -5.15
CA GLU A 166 -4.67 8.11 -4.19
C GLU A 166 -4.01 9.29 -4.93
N ALA A 167 -4.58 10.49 -4.81
CA ALA A 167 -3.96 11.71 -5.35
C ALA A 167 -3.01 12.37 -4.33
N THR A 168 -3.18 12.04 -3.05
CA THR A 168 -2.41 12.57 -1.94
C THR A 168 -2.24 11.53 -0.83
N HIS A 169 -1.11 11.62 -0.13
CA HIS A 169 -0.88 10.89 1.12
C HIS A 169 -0.93 11.87 2.30
N GLY A 170 -1.43 11.41 3.45
CA GLY A 170 -1.57 12.24 4.65
C GLY A 170 -2.72 13.25 4.58
N CYS A 171 -2.86 14.05 5.63
CA CYS A 171 -3.96 15.00 5.78
C CYS A 171 -3.50 16.25 6.53
N LYS A 172 -3.95 17.46 6.15
CA LYS A 172 -3.67 18.70 6.90
C LYS A 172 -4.39 18.77 8.24
N HIS A 173 -5.42 17.95 8.43
CA HIS A 173 -6.19 17.91 9.66
C HIS A 173 -5.48 17.10 10.74
N VAL A 174 -5.65 17.52 12.00
CA VAL A 174 -5.08 16.87 13.20
C VAL A 174 -6.19 16.25 14.07
N CYS A 175 -7.13 15.58 13.41
CA CYS A 175 -8.30 14.98 14.04
C CYS A 175 -7.92 13.93 15.10
N ARG A 176 -8.42 14.11 16.34
CA ARG A 176 -8.11 13.21 17.48
C ARG A 176 -8.61 11.76 17.34
N HIS A 177 -9.50 11.50 16.40
CA HIS A 177 -10.09 10.16 16.17
C HIS A 177 -9.46 9.45 14.97
N CYS A 178 -8.63 10.13 14.18
CA CYS A 178 -8.05 9.61 12.95
C CYS A 178 -6.65 9.06 13.22
N PRO A 179 -6.22 7.95 12.60
CA PRO A 179 -4.85 7.47 12.73
C PRO A 179 -3.84 8.30 11.92
N VAL A 180 -4.26 9.01 10.87
CA VAL A 180 -3.39 9.76 9.95
C VAL A 180 -2.50 10.79 10.66
N PRO A 181 -3.01 11.62 11.59
CA PRO A 181 -2.19 12.58 12.31
C PRO A 181 -1.05 11.95 13.14
N THR A 182 -1.17 10.68 13.54
CA THR A 182 -0.10 10.01 14.31
C THR A 182 1.14 9.71 13.46
N VAL A 183 0.98 9.69 12.14
CA VAL A 183 2.05 9.43 11.17
C VAL A 183 2.45 10.71 10.45
N TYR A 184 1.48 11.51 10.02
CA TYR A 184 1.70 12.66 9.15
C TYR A 184 1.71 14.01 9.89
N ASP A 185 1.13 14.10 11.10
CA ASP A 185 1.09 15.33 11.92
C ASP A 185 0.71 16.61 11.14
N GLY A 186 -0.38 16.55 10.37
CA GLY A 186 -0.82 17.68 9.53
C GLY A 186 -0.03 17.87 8.24
N ALA A 187 0.98 17.03 7.98
CA ALA A 187 1.65 16.98 6.70
C ALA A 187 0.77 16.24 5.66
N PHE A 188 0.93 16.62 4.41
CA PHE A 188 0.39 15.88 3.29
C PHE A 188 1.39 15.90 2.13
N ARG A 189 1.30 14.92 1.23
CA ARG A 189 2.11 14.80 0.03
C ARG A 189 1.20 14.69 -1.17
N VAL A 190 1.59 15.37 -2.24
CA VAL A 190 0.89 15.34 -3.52
C VAL A 190 1.54 14.26 -4.36
N VAL A 191 0.73 13.33 -4.87
CA VAL A 191 1.14 12.39 -5.92
C VAL A 191 1.16 13.15 -7.24
N ASP A 192 2.13 12.87 -8.10
CA ASP A 192 2.21 13.57 -9.39
C ASP A 192 0.96 13.26 -10.22
N GLU A 193 0.36 14.30 -10.81
CA GLU A 193 -0.86 14.20 -11.61
C GLU A 193 -0.72 13.21 -12.77
N GLN A 194 0.46 13.15 -13.39
CA GLN A 194 0.73 12.22 -14.48
C GLN A 194 0.75 10.77 -14.00
N VAL A 195 1.22 10.52 -12.76
CA VAL A 195 1.20 9.20 -12.16
C VAL A 195 -0.23 8.77 -11.82
N VAL A 196 -1.04 9.69 -11.28
CA VAL A 196 -2.45 9.42 -10.98
C VAL A 196 -3.23 9.13 -12.26
N ALA A 197 -3.07 9.95 -13.30
CA ALA A 197 -3.72 9.75 -14.60
C ALA A 197 -3.30 8.41 -15.24
N ALA A 198 -2.01 8.10 -15.24
CA ALA A 198 -1.53 6.84 -15.79
C ALA A 198 -2.03 5.61 -15.00
N ASP A 199 -2.16 5.68 -13.68
CA ASP A 199 -2.74 4.58 -12.89
C ASP A 199 -4.25 4.41 -13.17
N ILE A 200 -4.97 5.51 -13.35
CA ILE A 200 -6.36 5.48 -13.82
C ILE A 200 -6.45 4.80 -15.18
N ASP A 201 -5.57 5.12 -16.13
CA ASP A 201 -5.55 4.47 -17.44
C ASP A 201 -5.32 2.95 -17.32
N GLN A 202 -4.43 2.50 -16.44
CA GLN A 202 -4.24 1.07 -16.15
C GLN A 202 -5.55 0.43 -15.65
N LEU A 203 -6.23 1.09 -14.71
CA LEU A 203 -7.48 0.58 -14.13
C LEU A 203 -8.61 0.54 -15.16
N VAL A 204 -8.76 1.58 -15.99
CA VAL A 204 -9.76 1.63 -17.07
C VAL A 204 -9.47 0.55 -18.11
N ALA A 205 -8.21 0.37 -18.51
CA ALA A 205 -7.80 -0.71 -19.41
C ALA A 205 -8.08 -2.10 -18.82
N ALA A 206 -7.98 -2.24 -17.49
CA ALA A 206 -8.36 -3.45 -16.75
C ALA A 206 -9.88 -3.59 -16.51
N GLY A 207 -10.70 -2.67 -17.03
CA GLY A 207 -12.17 -2.77 -17.00
C GLY A 207 -12.85 -1.95 -15.91
N ALA A 208 -12.13 -1.10 -15.18
CA ALA A 208 -12.75 -0.19 -14.22
C ALA A 208 -13.78 0.72 -14.90
N ARG A 209 -14.98 0.76 -14.32
CA ARG A 209 -16.08 1.64 -14.74
C ARG A 209 -16.41 2.71 -13.71
N HIS A 210 -15.69 2.70 -12.59
CA HIS A 210 -15.77 3.68 -11.52
C HIS A 210 -14.38 3.82 -10.89
N ILE A 211 -13.98 5.05 -10.57
CA ILE A 211 -12.72 5.34 -9.89
C ILE A 211 -13.03 5.96 -8.53
N THR A 212 -12.50 5.37 -7.47
CA THR A 212 -12.54 5.88 -6.11
C THR A 212 -11.20 6.54 -5.77
N PHE A 213 -11.24 7.78 -5.28
CA PHE A 213 -10.08 8.43 -4.66
C PHE A 213 -10.04 8.03 -3.18
N ALA A 214 -9.06 7.21 -2.82
CA ALA A 214 -8.89 6.61 -1.50
C ALA A 214 -8.10 7.50 -0.53
N ASP A 215 -7.76 8.72 -0.94
CA ASP A 215 -7.15 9.75 -0.11
C ASP A 215 -7.84 9.88 1.25
N PRO A 216 -7.10 10.10 2.35
CA PRO A 216 -7.72 10.43 3.64
C PRO A 216 -8.67 11.64 3.57
N ASP A 217 -8.37 12.58 2.67
CA ASP A 217 -9.23 13.67 2.27
C ASP A 217 -8.80 14.16 0.88
N PHE A 218 -9.60 13.86 -0.15
CA PHE A 218 -9.31 14.26 -1.53
C PHE A 218 -9.25 15.78 -1.72
N LEU A 219 -10.00 16.55 -0.94
CA LEU A 219 -10.06 18.01 -1.04
C LEU A 219 -9.01 18.71 -0.16
N ASN A 220 -8.13 17.94 0.49
CA ASN A 220 -7.02 18.45 1.29
C ASN A 220 -6.05 19.34 0.47
N GLY A 221 -5.94 19.07 -0.84
CA GLY A 221 -5.21 19.87 -1.82
C GLY A 221 -6.10 20.30 -2.99
N PRO A 222 -7.02 21.28 -2.83
CA PRO A 222 -8.11 21.50 -3.79
C PRO A 222 -7.64 21.88 -5.18
N THR A 223 -6.56 22.68 -5.29
CA THR A 223 -5.97 23.02 -6.59
C THR A 223 -5.38 21.80 -7.29
N HIS A 224 -4.80 20.85 -6.55
CA HIS A 224 -4.27 19.61 -7.12
C HIS A 224 -5.40 18.65 -7.50
N ALA A 225 -6.37 18.44 -6.61
CA ALA A 225 -7.56 17.65 -6.86
C ALA A 225 -8.28 18.11 -8.15
N LEU A 226 -8.44 19.42 -8.33
CA LEU A 226 -9.05 19.97 -9.54
C LEU A 226 -8.25 19.66 -10.81
N ARG A 227 -6.90 19.65 -10.76
CA ARG A 227 -6.10 19.29 -11.93
C ARG A 227 -6.20 17.79 -12.24
N VAL A 228 -6.15 16.93 -11.22
CA VAL A 228 -6.34 15.48 -11.37
C VAL A 228 -7.71 15.17 -12.00
N VAL A 229 -8.78 15.79 -11.50
CA VAL A 229 -10.12 15.60 -12.08
C VAL A 229 -10.18 16.11 -13.52
N ARG A 230 -9.53 17.22 -13.85
CA ARG A 230 -9.48 17.71 -15.24
C ARG A 230 -8.76 16.74 -16.16
N ALA A 231 -7.58 16.26 -15.75
CA ALA A 231 -6.80 15.27 -16.50
C ALA A 231 -7.59 13.98 -16.74
N LEU A 232 -8.40 13.53 -15.78
CA LEU A 232 -9.31 12.38 -15.93
C LEU A 232 -10.38 12.56 -17.02
N HIS A 233 -10.72 13.80 -17.40
CA HIS A 233 -11.74 14.09 -18.42
C HIS A 233 -11.15 14.41 -19.81
N GLU A 234 -9.83 14.39 -19.95
CA GLU A 234 -9.12 14.56 -21.23
C GLU A 234 -8.91 13.19 -21.90
#